data_AF-A0A3N9NWD9-F1
#
_entry.id   AF-A0A3N9NWD9-F1
#
_cell.length_a   1.000
_cell.length_b   1.000
_cell.length_c   1.000
_cell.angle_alpha   90.00
_cell.angle_beta   90.00
_cell.angle_gamma   90.00
#
_symmetry.space_group_name_H-M   'P 1'
#
loop_
_entity.id
_entity.type
_entity.pdbx_description
1 polymer ?
#
loop_
_entity_poly.entity_id
_entity_poly.type
_entity_poly.pdbx_seq_one_letter_code
_entity_poly.pdbx_strand_id
1 'polypeptide(L)'
;MNDSIDKPIQLWDYMFLPSEMEKILRDFTYRNQEGKIIPLVAEEKIIFQAEGREAIPDSPPNYFWITLLIGITTGGFVLLTGWLAGTGKPFLFGLMNLFIGLFIGFLGIFLTLVSLFTDHTIAYYNENIFLTNPMSAVIPVLAVLYLFRKKWAEKWLGYLWYFHLAMAVLLLILKLFPPFDQDNSLALATFLPIYIAFGYSSVRKNYRKK
;
A
#
# COMPACT_ATOMS: atom_id res chain seq x y z
N MET A 1 -5.17 16.31 -7.44
CA MET A 1 -5.07 16.93 -6.10
C MET A 1 -4.86 15.90 -4.97
N ASN A 2 -4.62 14.62 -5.27
CA ASN A 2 -4.17 13.61 -4.29
C ASN A 2 -2.78 13.08 -4.72
N ASP A 3 -2.61 12.84 -6.01
CA ASP A 3 -1.37 12.64 -6.76
C ASP A 3 -0.24 13.69 -6.57
N SER A 4 -0.50 14.83 -5.90
CA SER A 4 0.50 15.89 -5.75
C SER A 4 1.68 15.50 -4.85
N ILE A 5 1.49 14.53 -3.95
CA ILE A 5 2.56 14.04 -3.08
C ILE A 5 3.42 12.96 -3.74
N ASP A 6 2.92 12.34 -4.80
CA ASP A 6 3.58 11.25 -5.53
C ASP A 6 4.39 11.77 -6.74
N LYS A 7 4.41 13.08 -6.95
CA LYS A 7 5.07 13.75 -8.09
C LYS A 7 6.27 14.56 -7.63
N PRO A 8 7.33 14.67 -8.47
CA PRO A 8 8.43 15.60 -8.22
C PRO A 8 7.91 17.04 -8.07
N ILE A 9 8.36 17.76 -7.05
CA ILE A 9 8.02 19.17 -6.83
C ILE A 9 9.09 20.08 -7.49
N GLN A 10 8.80 21.37 -7.66
CA GLN A 10 9.77 22.28 -8.28
C GLN A 10 10.90 22.62 -7.31
N LEU A 11 12.04 23.07 -7.85
CA LEU A 11 13.18 23.54 -7.06
C LEU A 11 12.80 24.59 -6.01
N TRP A 12 11.93 25.55 -6.37
CA TRP A 12 11.43 26.56 -5.45
C TRP A 12 10.60 25.96 -4.31
N ASP A 13 9.84 24.91 -4.59
CA ASP A 13 9.02 24.23 -3.58
C ASP A 13 9.87 23.49 -2.54
N TYR A 14 11.13 23.16 -2.84
CA TYR A 14 12.08 22.59 -1.88
C TYR A 14 12.75 23.65 -0.98
N MET A 15 12.80 24.93 -1.40
CA MET A 15 13.61 25.96 -0.75
C MET A 15 13.10 26.39 0.64
N PHE A 16 11.93 25.93 1.09
CA PHE A 16 11.53 26.13 2.49
C PHE A 16 12.40 25.32 3.47
N LEU A 17 13.07 24.26 2.99
CA LEU A 17 14.04 23.49 3.75
C LEU A 17 15.41 24.18 3.68
N PRO A 18 15.99 24.64 4.80
CA PRO A 18 17.25 25.39 4.79
C PRO A 18 18.39 24.65 4.09
N SER A 19 18.50 23.34 4.28
CA SER A 19 19.55 22.51 3.65
C SER A 19 19.39 22.38 2.13
N GLU A 20 18.15 22.31 1.64
CA GLU A 20 17.90 22.28 0.20
C GLU A 20 18.16 23.65 -0.42
N MET A 21 17.72 24.73 0.23
CA MET A 21 18.00 26.09 -0.23
C MET A 21 19.51 26.35 -0.31
N GLU A 22 20.28 25.96 0.71
CA GLU A 22 21.74 26.06 0.72
C GLU A 22 22.36 25.30 -0.46
N LYS A 23 21.99 24.02 -0.65
CA LYS A 23 22.48 23.18 -1.75
C LYS A 23 22.16 23.81 -3.11
N ILE A 24 20.93 24.27 -3.30
CA ILE A 24 20.49 24.89 -4.55
C ILE A 24 21.27 26.19 -4.83
N LEU A 25 21.42 27.08 -3.84
CA LEU A 25 22.12 28.35 -4.02
C LEU A 25 23.61 28.13 -4.31
N ARG A 26 24.23 27.16 -3.63
CA ARG A 26 25.63 26.75 -3.86
C ARG A 26 25.87 26.30 -5.30
N ASP A 27 24.93 25.53 -5.85
CA ASP A 27 25.06 24.96 -7.20
C ASP A 27 24.54 25.94 -8.30
N PHE A 28 23.87 27.03 -7.92
CA PHE A 28 23.28 27.98 -8.88
C PHE A 28 24.35 28.85 -9.54
N THR A 29 24.26 28.96 -10.87
CA THR A 29 25.12 29.83 -11.68
C THR A 29 24.28 30.75 -12.55
N TYR A 30 24.80 31.94 -12.85
CA TYR A 30 24.14 32.90 -13.72
C TYR A 30 25.13 33.46 -14.74
N ARG A 31 24.59 33.96 -15.85
CA ARG A 31 25.37 34.64 -16.88
C ARG A 31 25.46 36.14 -16.53
N ASN A 32 26.66 36.65 -16.39
CA ASN A 32 26.89 38.07 -16.14
C ASN A 32 26.72 38.92 -17.41
N GLN A 33 26.87 40.24 -17.28
CA GLN A 33 26.76 41.18 -18.40
C GLN A 33 27.84 40.97 -19.48
N GLU A 34 28.98 40.37 -19.14
CA GLU A 34 30.05 40.00 -20.08
C GLU A 34 29.83 38.63 -20.75
N GLY A 35 28.70 37.96 -20.47
CA GLY A 35 28.37 36.64 -21.02
C GLY A 35 29.06 35.46 -20.32
N LYS A 36 29.82 35.71 -19.26
CA LYS A 36 30.51 34.68 -18.46
C LYS A 36 29.54 34.03 -17.48
N ILE A 37 29.61 32.71 -17.35
CA ILE A 37 28.87 31.95 -16.33
C ILE A 37 29.66 32.06 -15.01
N ILE A 38 29.02 32.56 -13.97
CA ILE A 38 29.61 32.70 -12.63
C ILE A 38 28.66 32.12 -11.56
N PRO A 39 29.22 31.54 -10.47
CA PRO A 39 28.41 31.04 -9.36
C PRO A 39 27.74 32.19 -8.62
N LEU A 40 26.56 31.91 -8.05
CA LEU A 40 25.85 32.86 -7.20
C LEU A 40 26.50 33.00 -5.81
N VAL A 41 26.97 31.89 -5.24
CA VAL A 41 27.64 31.87 -3.94
C VAL A 41 29.13 32.12 -4.13
N ALA A 42 29.63 33.16 -3.46
CA ALA A 42 31.05 33.52 -3.49
C ALA A 42 31.88 32.79 -2.43
N GLU A 43 31.32 32.59 -1.23
CA GLU A 43 31.99 31.94 -0.10
C GLU A 43 30.95 31.17 0.73
N GLU A 44 31.33 29.98 1.20
CA GLU A 44 30.54 29.13 2.11
C GLU A 44 31.37 28.84 3.36
N LYS A 45 30.79 29.02 4.55
CA LYS A 45 31.48 28.82 5.82
C LYS A 45 30.64 28.01 6.80
N ILE A 46 31.11 26.80 7.10
CA ILE A 46 30.50 25.92 8.11
C ILE A 46 31.07 26.30 9.48
N ILE A 47 30.21 26.82 10.37
CA ILE A 47 30.61 27.22 11.73
C ILE A 47 30.68 26.01 12.67
N PHE A 48 29.83 25.01 12.43
CA PHE A 48 29.74 23.81 13.25
C PHE A 48 29.19 22.65 12.43
N GLN A 49 29.92 21.53 12.41
CA GLN A 49 29.49 20.28 11.79
C GLN A 49 29.07 19.30 12.89
N ALA A 50 27.82 18.83 12.85
CA ALA A 50 27.35 17.83 13.81
C ALA A 50 28.00 16.47 13.52
N GLU A 51 28.66 15.88 14.52
CA GLU A 51 29.21 14.52 14.43
C GLU A 51 28.08 13.48 14.54
N GLY A 52 28.16 12.43 13.72
CA GLY A 52 27.20 11.31 13.76
C GLY A 52 25.83 11.58 13.14
N ARG A 53 25.61 12.73 12.50
CA ARG A 53 24.39 12.99 11.73
C ARG A 53 24.52 12.37 10.33
N GLU A 54 23.72 11.36 10.04
CA GLU A 54 23.63 10.78 8.70
C GLU A 54 23.11 11.81 7.69
N ALA A 55 23.60 11.73 6.45
CA ALA A 55 23.09 12.54 5.36
C ALA A 55 21.62 12.21 5.10
N ILE A 56 20.83 13.22 4.73
CA ILE A 56 19.44 13.00 4.30
C ILE A 56 19.50 12.16 3.02
N PRO A 57 18.84 10.99 2.96
CA PRO A 57 18.83 10.17 1.75
C PRO A 57 18.20 10.93 0.58
N ASP A 58 18.84 10.90 -0.59
CA ASP A 58 18.34 11.59 -1.80
C ASP A 58 17.05 10.97 -2.36
N SER A 59 16.70 9.75 -1.94
CA SER A 59 15.47 9.07 -2.35
C SER A 59 14.95 8.16 -1.24
N PRO A 60 13.63 7.93 -1.19
CA PRO A 60 13.05 6.98 -0.25
C PRO A 60 13.56 5.56 -0.53
N PRO A 61 13.80 4.75 0.51
CA PRO A 61 14.19 3.35 0.34
C PRO A 61 13.11 2.56 -0.42
N ASN A 62 13.55 1.72 -1.36
CA ASN A 62 12.67 0.86 -2.12
C ASN A 62 12.28 -0.37 -1.29
N TYR A 63 11.04 -0.38 -0.78
CA TYR A 63 10.50 -1.48 0.01
C TYR A 63 9.76 -2.56 -0.80
N PHE A 64 9.69 -2.44 -2.13
CA PHE A 64 8.85 -3.28 -2.98
C PHE A 64 9.09 -4.79 -2.74
N TRP A 65 10.35 -5.21 -2.75
CA TRP A 65 10.71 -6.62 -2.57
C TRP A 65 10.39 -7.14 -1.17
N ILE A 66 10.54 -6.29 -0.15
CA ILE A 66 10.20 -6.63 1.24
C ILE A 66 8.69 -6.78 1.37
N THR A 67 7.90 -5.85 0.83
CA THR A 67 6.44 -5.93 0.85
C THR A 67 5.90 -7.11 0.04
N LEU A 68 6.53 -7.42 -1.10
CA LEU A 68 6.19 -8.60 -1.89
C LEU A 68 6.48 -9.89 -1.12
N LEU A 69 7.64 -9.97 -0.45
CA LEU A 69 7.99 -11.11 0.39
C LEU A 69 6.97 -11.30 1.51
N ILE A 70 6.57 -10.24 2.20
CA ILE A 70 5.53 -10.29 3.23
C ILE A 70 4.21 -10.83 2.64
N GLY A 71 3.80 -10.34 1.47
CA GLY A 71 2.60 -10.81 0.76
C GLY A 71 2.68 -12.30 0.42
N ILE A 72 3.79 -12.75 -0.16
CA ILE A 72 4.02 -14.15 -0.53
C ILE A 72 4.06 -15.05 0.71
N THR A 73 4.79 -14.67 1.75
CA THR A 73 4.88 -15.45 2.99
C THR A 73 3.51 -15.57 3.66
N THR A 74 2.76 -14.48 3.75
CA THR A 74 1.40 -14.47 4.29
C THR A 74 0.46 -15.33 3.44
N GLY A 75 0.52 -15.20 2.11
CA GLY A 75 -0.22 -16.04 1.18
C GLY A 75 0.13 -17.53 1.33
N GLY A 76 1.39 -17.87 1.55
CA GLY A 76 1.84 -19.22 1.86
C GLY A 76 1.18 -19.80 3.11
N PHE A 77 1.10 -19.02 4.19
CA PHE A 77 0.36 -19.41 5.39
C PHE A 77 -1.14 -19.58 5.15
N VAL A 78 -1.76 -18.72 4.32
CA VAL A 78 -3.16 -18.88 3.90
C VAL A 78 -3.36 -20.21 3.15
N LEU A 79 -2.49 -20.52 2.18
CA LEU A 79 -2.57 -21.78 1.43
C LEU A 79 -2.39 -23.01 2.34
N LEU A 80 -1.41 -22.95 3.26
CA LEU A 80 -1.17 -24.01 4.23
C LEU A 80 -2.38 -24.24 5.13
N THR A 81 -2.92 -23.18 5.74
CA THR A 81 -4.10 -23.29 6.60
C THR A 81 -5.36 -23.71 5.82
N GLY A 82 -5.50 -23.26 4.57
CA GLY A 82 -6.54 -23.69 3.64
C GLY A 82 -6.47 -25.19 3.32
N TRP A 83 -5.26 -25.73 3.11
CA TRP A 83 -5.04 -27.16 2.94
C TRP A 83 -5.34 -27.96 4.22
N LEU A 84 -4.82 -27.51 5.37
CA LEU A 84 -5.04 -28.13 6.68
C LEU A 84 -6.52 -28.15 7.07
N ALA A 85 -7.29 -27.17 6.63
CA ALA A 85 -8.73 -27.15 6.84
C ALA A 85 -9.44 -28.34 6.17
N GLY A 86 -8.95 -28.81 5.03
CA GLY A 86 -9.45 -30.01 4.36
C GLY A 86 -8.89 -31.33 4.93
N THR A 87 -7.94 -31.28 5.86
CA THR A 87 -7.41 -32.46 6.60
C THR A 87 -7.91 -32.52 8.04
N GLY A 88 -8.93 -31.71 8.39
CA GLY A 88 -9.58 -31.76 9.70
C GLY A 88 -9.24 -30.60 10.65
N LYS A 89 -8.42 -29.62 10.23
CA LYS A 89 -8.04 -28.44 11.05
C LYS A 89 -8.60 -27.11 10.50
N PRO A 90 -9.93 -26.96 10.29
CA PRO A 90 -10.49 -25.75 9.69
C PRO A 90 -10.39 -24.51 10.59
N PHE A 91 -10.21 -24.69 11.90
CA PHE A 91 -10.02 -23.59 12.84
C PHE A 91 -8.87 -22.66 12.43
N LEU A 92 -7.73 -23.21 11.99
CA LEU A 92 -6.57 -22.41 11.58
C LEU A 92 -6.88 -21.50 10.39
N PHE A 93 -7.63 -22.00 9.42
CA PHE A 93 -8.06 -21.18 8.28
C PHE A 93 -9.05 -20.11 8.70
N GLY A 94 -9.98 -20.44 9.60
CA GLY A 94 -10.92 -19.45 10.15
C GLY A 94 -10.21 -18.33 10.90
N LEU A 95 -9.19 -18.67 11.68
CA LEU A 95 -8.37 -17.70 12.40
C LEU A 95 -7.56 -16.81 11.44
N MET A 96 -7.04 -17.38 10.35
CA MET A 96 -6.37 -16.61 9.30
C MET A 96 -7.31 -15.62 8.61
N ASN A 97 -8.53 -16.05 8.28
CA ASN A 97 -9.57 -15.16 7.73
C ASN A 97 -9.93 -14.06 8.73
N LEU A 98 -10.01 -14.38 10.02
CA LEU A 98 -10.35 -13.43 11.08
C LEU A 98 -9.27 -12.36 11.23
N PHE A 99 -8.01 -12.74 11.40
CA PHE A 99 -6.93 -11.76 11.62
C PHE A 99 -6.67 -10.89 10.39
N ILE A 100 -6.57 -11.49 9.20
CA ILE A 100 -6.43 -10.70 7.98
C ILE A 100 -7.66 -9.83 7.79
N GLY A 101 -8.87 -10.39 7.93
CA GLY A 101 -10.12 -9.66 7.80
C GLY A 101 -10.27 -8.48 8.77
N LEU A 102 -9.82 -8.62 10.01
CA LEU A 102 -9.78 -7.50 10.97
C LEU A 102 -8.83 -6.41 10.49
N PHE A 103 -7.64 -6.77 10.06
CA PHE A 103 -6.65 -5.82 9.56
C PHE A 103 -7.14 -5.06 8.33
N ILE A 104 -7.56 -5.77 7.27
CA ILE A 104 -8.06 -5.14 6.04
C ILE A 104 -9.44 -4.51 6.21
N GLY A 105 -10.25 -4.99 7.15
CA GLY A 105 -11.55 -4.39 7.49
C GLY A 105 -11.38 -3.05 8.19
N PHE A 106 -10.46 -2.98 9.15
CA PHE A 106 -10.10 -1.73 9.81
C PHE A 106 -9.55 -0.72 8.81
N LEU A 107 -8.55 -1.11 7.99
CA LEU A 107 -8.00 -0.25 6.95
C LEU A 107 -9.08 0.23 5.98
N GLY A 108 -10.00 -0.63 5.58
CA GLY A 108 -11.04 -0.30 4.60
C GLY A 108 -12.04 0.73 5.14
N ILE A 109 -12.47 0.58 6.39
CA ILE A 109 -13.31 1.57 7.07
C ILE A 109 -12.54 2.88 7.23
N PHE A 110 -11.34 2.81 7.81
CA PHE A 110 -10.50 3.99 8.08
C PHE A 110 -10.24 4.78 6.79
N LEU A 111 -9.77 4.11 5.74
CA LEU A 111 -9.45 4.73 4.46
C LEU A 111 -10.68 5.36 3.82
N THR A 112 -11.83 4.70 3.87
CA THR A 112 -13.08 5.25 3.33
C THR A 112 -13.54 6.47 4.13
N LEU A 113 -13.42 6.44 5.46
CA LEU A 113 -13.79 7.56 6.31
C LEU A 113 -12.93 8.78 6.02
N VAL A 114 -11.61 8.61 5.98
CA VAL A 114 -10.69 9.71 5.69
C VAL A 114 -10.88 10.19 4.25
N SER A 115 -11.07 9.29 3.29
CA SER A 115 -11.25 9.68 1.89
C SER A 115 -12.55 10.40 1.59
N LEU A 116 -13.64 10.17 2.34
CA LEU A 116 -14.97 10.71 2.00
C LEU A 116 -15.48 11.78 2.98
N PHE A 117 -15.02 11.74 4.24
CA PHE A 117 -15.60 12.55 5.32
C PHE A 117 -14.61 13.52 5.96
N THR A 118 -13.42 13.69 5.38
CA THR A 118 -12.44 14.66 5.87
C THR A 118 -11.95 15.56 4.75
N ASP A 119 -11.55 16.78 5.10
CA ASP A 119 -10.91 17.73 4.18
C ASP A 119 -9.44 17.36 3.89
N HIS A 120 -9.04 16.09 4.12
CA HIS A 120 -7.75 15.59 3.69
C HIS A 120 -7.74 15.44 2.17
N THR A 121 -7.34 16.50 1.49
CA THR A 121 -7.16 16.57 0.03
C THR A 121 -6.28 15.43 -0.50
N ILE A 122 -5.29 15.01 0.29
CA ILE A 122 -4.35 13.91 0.02
C ILE A 122 -5.00 12.52 0.21
N ALA A 123 -6.13 12.41 0.91
CA ALA A 123 -6.82 11.13 1.07
C ALA A 123 -8.01 10.99 0.11
N TYR A 124 -8.42 12.06 -0.55
CA TYR A 124 -9.60 12.09 -1.43
C TYR A 124 -9.35 11.25 -2.69
N TYR A 125 -10.26 10.35 -3.05
CA TYR A 125 -10.05 9.36 -4.13
C TYR A 125 -8.84 8.44 -3.93
N ASN A 126 -8.55 7.99 -2.69
CA ASN A 126 -7.46 7.05 -2.47
C ASN A 126 -7.70 5.73 -3.23
N GLU A 127 -6.82 5.39 -4.16
CA GLU A 127 -6.95 4.21 -5.01
C GLU A 127 -6.84 2.88 -4.22
N ASN A 128 -6.24 2.90 -3.02
CA ASN A 128 -6.19 1.72 -2.17
C ASN A 128 -7.58 1.27 -1.69
N ILE A 129 -8.63 2.07 -1.89
CA ILE A 129 -10.03 1.64 -1.69
C ILE A 129 -10.36 0.41 -2.54
N PHE A 130 -9.75 0.24 -3.72
CA PHE A 130 -9.91 -0.99 -4.49
C PHE A 130 -9.31 -2.23 -3.80
N LEU A 131 -8.27 -2.04 -2.99
CA LEU A 131 -7.63 -3.13 -2.25
C LEU A 131 -8.32 -3.36 -0.90
N THR A 132 -8.71 -2.30 -0.20
CA THR A 132 -9.29 -2.35 1.14
C THR A 132 -10.46 -1.37 1.24
N ASN A 133 -11.66 -1.90 1.46
CA ASN A 133 -12.91 -1.13 1.43
C ASN A 133 -13.85 -1.56 2.56
N PRO A 134 -15.00 -0.89 2.78
CA PRO A 134 -15.89 -1.23 3.88
C PRO A 134 -16.43 -2.67 3.83
N MET A 135 -16.48 -3.29 2.64
CA MET A 135 -16.89 -4.70 2.51
C MET A 135 -15.86 -5.65 3.14
N SER A 136 -14.60 -5.24 3.26
CA SER A 136 -13.56 -5.99 3.99
C SER A 136 -13.95 -6.22 5.46
N ALA A 137 -14.72 -5.31 6.08
CA ALA A 137 -15.17 -5.44 7.47
C ALA A 137 -16.22 -6.56 7.69
N VAL A 138 -16.80 -7.10 6.60
CA VAL A 138 -17.71 -8.26 6.66
C VAL A 138 -16.94 -9.57 6.83
N ILE A 139 -15.69 -9.63 6.38
CA ILE A 139 -14.82 -10.81 6.46
C ILE A 139 -14.67 -11.34 7.90
N PRO A 140 -14.30 -10.54 8.92
CA PRO A 140 -14.15 -11.04 10.29
C PRO A 140 -15.46 -11.59 10.85
N VAL A 141 -16.61 -11.00 10.52
CA VAL A 141 -17.93 -11.52 10.92
C VAL A 141 -18.17 -12.91 10.33
N LEU A 142 -17.94 -13.08 9.03
CA LEU A 142 -18.09 -14.38 8.38
C LEU A 142 -17.02 -15.38 8.84
N ALA A 143 -15.82 -14.92 9.19
CA ALA A 143 -14.77 -15.76 9.75
C ALA A 143 -15.17 -16.34 11.12
N VAL A 144 -15.76 -15.54 12.00
CA VAL A 144 -16.33 -16.02 13.27
C VAL A 144 -17.43 -17.06 13.02
N LEU A 145 -18.35 -16.79 12.09
CA LEU A 145 -19.42 -17.75 11.75
C LEU A 145 -18.86 -19.04 11.12
N TYR A 146 -17.78 -18.95 10.35
CA TYR A 146 -17.05 -20.09 9.84
C TYR A 146 -16.39 -20.92 10.97
N LEU A 147 -15.82 -20.26 11.99
CA LEU A 147 -15.28 -20.92 13.18
C LEU A 147 -16.38 -21.68 13.94
N PHE A 148 -17.60 -21.13 13.99
CA PHE A 148 -18.82 -21.82 14.47
C PHE A 148 -19.40 -22.85 13.48
N ARG A 149 -18.63 -23.25 12.46
CA ARG A 149 -18.96 -24.29 11.47
C ARG A 149 -20.21 -24.00 10.64
N LYS A 150 -20.60 -22.73 10.46
CA LYS A 150 -21.71 -22.36 9.56
C LYS A 150 -21.27 -22.54 8.10
N LYS A 151 -21.83 -23.55 7.43
CA LYS A 151 -21.46 -23.91 6.03
C LYS A 151 -21.69 -22.77 5.02
N TRP A 152 -22.72 -21.94 5.24
CA TRP A 152 -22.99 -20.80 4.35
C TRP A 152 -21.91 -19.72 4.47
N ALA A 153 -21.34 -19.50 5.66
CA ALA A 153 -20.30 -18.49 5.88
C ALA A 153 -19.03 -18.81 5.06
N GLU A 154 -18.69 -20.09 4.90
CA GLU A 154 -17.59 -20.52 4.04
C GLU A 154 -17.78 -20.08 2.58
N LYS A 155 -19.00 -20.23 2.05
CA LYS A 155 -19.33 -19.84 0.68
C LYS A 155 -19.19 -18.32 0.49
N TRP A 156 -19.75 -17.55 1.42
CA TRP A 156 -19.70 -16.08 1.37
C TRP A 156 -18.31 -15.50 1.62
N LEU A 157 -17.49 -16.13 2.47
CA LEU A 157 -16.06 -15.79 2.59
C LEU A 157 -15.37 -15.94 1.24
N GLY A 158 -15.59 -17.05 0.54
CA GLY A 158 -15.05 -17.26 -0.79
C GLY A 158 -15.44 -16.15 -1.77
N TYR A 159 -16.72 -15.78 -1.81
CA TYR A 159 -17.20 -14.68 -2.65
C TYR A 159 -16.59 -13.32 -2.28
N LEU A 160 -16.42 -13.02 -0.99
CA LEU A 160 -15.75 -11.79 -0.58
C LEU A 160 -14.29 -11.76 -1.02
N TRP A 161 -13.55 -12.87 -0.88
CA TRP A 161 -12.16 -12.91 -1.35
C TRP A 161 -12.05 -12.77 -2.87
N TYR A 162 -13.00 -13.33 -3.62
CA TYR A 162 -13.09 -13.11 -5.05
C TYR A 162 -13.41 -11.67 -5.42
N PHE A 163 -14.31 -11.03 -4.67
CA PHE A 163 -14.61 -9.62 -4.85
C PHE A 163 -13.34 -8.77 -4.64
N HIS A 164 -12.57 -9.00 -3.58
CA HIS A 164 -11.33 -8.25 -3.34
C HIS A 164 -10.25 -8.54 -4.39
N LEU A 165 -10.13 -9.80 -4.83
CA LEU A 165 -9.24 -10.15 -5.94
C LEU A 165 -9.65 -9.45 -7.24
N ALA A 166 -10.95 -9.43 -7.56
CA ALA A 166 -11.47 -8.74 -8.74
C ALA A 166 -11.24 -7.22 -8.66
N MET A 167 -11.42 -6.63 -7.48
CA MET A 167 -11.13 -5.20 -7.27
C MET A 167 -9.64 -4.88 -7.39
N ALA A 168 -8.75 -5.75 -6.90
CA ALA A 168 -7.31 -5.59 -7.08
C ALA A 168 -6.88 -5.70 -8.55
N VAL A 169 -7.47 -6.64 -9.30
CA VAL A 169 -7.26 -6.74 -10.76
C VAL A 169 -7.83 -5.52 -11.48
N LEU A 170 -9.01 -5.04 -11.07
CA LEU A 170 -9.59 -3.82 -11.62
C LEU A 170 -8.68 -2.62 -11.39
N LEU A 171 -8.07 -2.48 -10.21
CA LEU A 171 -7.08 -1.42 -9.96
C LEU A 171 -5.89 -1.51 -10.91
N LEU A 172 -5.33 -2.70 -11.15
CA LEU A 172 -4.24 -2.89 -12.11
C LEU A 172 -4.64 -2.50 -13.55
N ILE A 173 -5.89 -2.73 -13.93
CA ILE A 173 -6.42 -2.29 -15.24
C ILE A 173 -6.59 -0.77 -15.25
N LEU A 174 -7.12 -0.19 -14.16
CA LEU A 174 -7.35 1.24 -14.03
C LEU A 174 -6.04 2.04 -14.04
N LYS A 175 -4.94 1.46 -13.53
CA LYS A 175 -3.57 1.99 -13.63
C LYS A 175 -3.09 2.28 -15.05
N LEU A 176 -3.76 1.74 -16.08
CA LEU A 176 -3.48 2.06 -17.49
C LEU A 176 -4.03 3.43 -17.92
N PHE A 177 -4.89 4.05 -17.11
CA PHE A 177 -5.54 5.31 -17.42
C PHE A 177 -4.90 6.47 -16.64
N PRO A 178 -4.70 7.65 -17.28
CA PRO A 178 -4.05 8.80 -16.64
C PRO A 178 -4.62 9.25 -15.28
N PRO A 179 -5.93 9.13 -14.99
CA PRO A 179 -6.46 9.52 -13.68
C PRO A 179 -6.06 8.62 -12.51
N PHE A 180 -5.43 7.46 -12.75
CA PHE A 180 -5.04 6.49 -11.72
C PHE A 180 -3.52 6.43 -11.58
N ASP A 181 -2.90 7.51 -11.13
CA ASP A 181 -1.46 7.70 -11.08
C ASP A 181 -0.85 7.61 -9.67
N GLN A 182 -1.63 7.31 -8.61
CA GLN A 182 -1.11 7.17 -7.24
C GLN A 182 -0.15 5.98 -7.10
N ASP A 183 0.94 6.10 -6.36
CA ASP A 183 1.81 4.94 -6.14
C ASP A 183 1.21 3.98 -5.09
N ASN A 184 0.58 2.92 -5.57
CA ASN A 184 0.08 1.80 -4.75
C ASN A 184 0.86 0.50 -4.98
N SER A 185 2.07 0.58 -5.50
CA SER A 185 2.92 -0.59 -5.80
C SER A 185 3.18 -1.45 -4.56
N LEU A 186 3.48 -0.83 -3.42
CA LEU A 186 3.74 -1.53 -2.15
C LEU A 186 2.48 -2.23 -1.61
N ALA A 187 1.32 -1.57 -1.73
CA ALA A 187 0.04 -2.14 -1.31
C ALA A 187 -0.36 -3.32 -2.19
N LEU A 188 -0.22 -3.18 -3.51
CA LEU A 188 -0.45 -4.27 -4.48
C LEU A 188 0.49 -5.45 -4.23
N ALA A 189 1.79 -5.20 -4.04
CA ALA A 189 2.79 -6.22 -3.74
C ALA A 189 2.44 -7.04 -2.49
N THR A 190 1.83 -6.39 -1.49
CA THR A 190 1.41 -7.04 -0.24
C THR A 190 0.09 -7.80 -0.39
N PHE A 191 -0.98 -7.13 -0.87
CA PHE A 191 -2.34 -7.66 -0.81
C PHE A 191 -2.67 -8.64 -1.94
N LEU A 192 -2.12 -8.44 -3.14
CA LEU A 192 -2.46 -9.27 -4.29
C LEU A 192 -2.12 -10.77 -4.08
N PRO A 193 -0.91 -11.14 -3.59
CA PRO A 193 -0.60 -12.55 -3.29
C PRO A 193 -1.53 -13.15 -2.23
N ILE A 194 -1.93 -12.35 -1.23
CA ILE A 194 -2.83 -12.77 -0.15
C ILE A 194 -4.23 -13.06 -0.71
N TYR A 195 -4.77 -12.19 -1.56
CA TYR A 195 -6.10 -12.36 -2.15
C TYR A 195 -6.16 -13.56 -3.10
N ILE A 196 -5.10 -13.78 -3.89
CA ILE A 196 -4.95 -14.99 -4.70
C ILE A 196 -4.98 -16.25 -3.82
N ALA A 197 -4.23 -16.25 -2.72
CA ALA A 197 -4.16 -17.39 -1.81
C ALA A 197 -5.50 -17.72 -1.15
N PHE A 198 -6.25 -16.71 -0.70
CA PHE A 198 -7.60 -16.90 -0.14
C PHE A 198 -8.61 -17.34 -1.20
N GLY A 199 -8.59 -16.74 -2.39
CA GLY A 199 -9.43 -17.14 -3.52
C GLY A 199 -9.21 -18.60 -3.89
N TYR A 200 -7.95 -19.01 -4.09
CA TYR A 200 -7.59 -20.41 -4.38
C TYR A 200 -8.02 -21.38 -3.28
N SER A 201 -7.75 -21.03 -2.01
CA SER A 201 -8.10 -21.88 -0.86
C SER A 201 -9.62 -22.08 -0.72
N SER A 202 -10.42 -21.11 -1.17
CA SER A 202 -11.88 -21.17 -1.16
C SER A 202 -12.43 -22.11 -2.24
N VAL A 203 -11.81 -22.14 -3.43
CA VAL A 203 -12.17 -23.07 -4.53
C VAL A 203 -11.89 -24.50 -4.18
N ARG A 204 -10.67 -24.78 -3.71
CA ARG A 204 -10.20 -26.15 -3.47
C ARG A 204 -11.09 -26.91 -2.50
N LYS A 205 -11.71 -26.22 -1.54
CA LYS A 205 -12.66 -26.82 -0.58
C LYS A 205 -14.00 -27.20 -1.20
N ASN A 206 -14.48 -26.45 -2.20
CA ASN A 206 -15.72 -26.78 -2.91
C ASN A 206 -15.59 -28.09 -3.70
N TYR A 207 -14.39 -28.41 -4.21
CA TYR A 207 -14.12 -29.66 -4.92
C TYR A 207 -14.01 -30.89 -4.03
N ARG A 208 -13.57 -30.77 -2.76
CA ARG A 208 -13.47 -31.91 -1.82
C ARG A 208 -14.81 -32.29 -1.17
N LYS A 209 -15.88 -31.52 -1.39
CA LYS A 209 -17.23 -31.78 -0.86
C LYS A 209 -18.15 -32.48 -1.85
N LYS A 210 -17.73 -32.63 -3.11
CA LYS A 210 -18.36 -33.50 -4.12
C LYS A 210 -17.68 -34.86 -4.09
#